data_AF-A0A9X1ZYP4-F1
#
_entry.id   AF-A0A9X1ZYP4-F1
#
_cell.length_a   1.000
_cell.length_b   1.000
_cell.length_c   1.000
_cell.angle_alpha   90.00
_cell.angle_beta   90.00
_cell.angle_gamma   90.00
#
_symmetry.space_group_name_H-M   'P 1'
#
loop_
_entity.id
_entity.type
_entity.pdbx_description
1 polymer ?
#
loop_
_entity_poly.entity_id
_entity_poly.type
_entity_poly.pdbx_seq_one_letter_code
_entity_poly.pdbx_strand_id
1 'polypeptide(L)'
;MVGTLPWQERGPVSTADRTTYTTRPAWTCAVESAWSRFAKFQLLNRLNWTQLGEALAIQPAINTGEGIDLRVTDAFRLSDLADTLCISLDDLGNSFCTAKRGDALLDAASPSLRFCPTCASAGFHATIFQFTAFRRCPVHECALCEACTGCGQPLAYRLHAGLVRHPYACPACGRSLLAAAALRRLRANAGIDATGLDRLRAWHDYFFRYVQLLGPGRRRMRDAAGQYLAGDEIQACSDIPRRLTFIGELERRLRRPPELPRVDPAPEASAQRGGGSRPSVRLPVNCAWAAGWPHVDHTCIMLCAVYSKVRKNHVRRLARSIRPVHPEAGSIRHSPEFGLLLCDGNISAQSIALLGWRLSWERRFSIQTLTRCQGNYPPFGLFEWLAFMPAHLPPTADPRGWLHRHFVHALGQTWNAWCAIASGMQESGGYVVSPLLFPTRLLWLDYPVDGDALGTVRSTTHVVPLREAAARG
;
A
#
# COMPACT_ATOMS: atom_id res chain seq x y z
N MET A 1 69.73 23.14 2.23
CA MET A 1 68.41 23.78 2.30
C MET A 1 67.50 23.04 1.34
N VAL A 2 66.60 22.23 1.91
CA VAL A 2 65.72 21.30 1.18
C VAL A 2 64.46 22.06 0.81
N GLY A 3 64.15 22.13 -0.49
CA GLY A 3 62.92 22.71 -1.02
C GLY A 3 61.74 21.77 -0.84
N THR A 4 60.66 22.27 -0.27
CA THR A 4 59.39 21.58 -0.06
C THR A 4 58.60 21.45 -1.37
N LEU A 5 57.99 20.27 -1.56
CA LEU A 5 57.21 19.90 -2.76
C LEU A 5 55.77 20.45 -2.71
N PRO A 6 55.09 20.64 -3.86
CA PRO A 6 53.92 21.53 -4.01
C PRO A 6 52.58 21.04 -3.40
N TRP A 7 52.55 19.91 -2.68
CA TRP A 7 51.31 19.32 -2.16
C TRP A 7 51.10 19.54 -0.65
N GLN A 8 51.91 20.38 0.00
CA GLN A 8 51.83 20.61 1.45
C GLN A 8 51.01 21.82 1.89
N GLU A 9 50.38 22.57 0.99
CA GLU A 9 49.42 23.61 1.38
C GLU A 9 47.99 23.08 1.33
N ARG A 10 47.53 22.49 2.44
CA ARG A 10 46.10 22.25 2.67
C ARG A 10 45.43 23.55 3.12
N GLY A 11 45.00 24.35 2.15
CA GLY A 11 43.96 25.36 2.37
C GLY A 11 42.59 24.72 2.70
N PRO A 12 41.62 25.49 3.20
CA PRO A 12 40.27 24.98 3.46
C PRO A 12 39.67 24.45 2.15
N VAL A 13 39.24 23.19 2.16
CA VAL A 13 38.67 22.49 1.00
C VAL A 13 37.46 23.28 0.51
N SER A 14 37.58 23.85 -0.69
CA SER A 14 36.48 24.44 -1.45
C SER A 14 35.37 23.41 -1.64
N THR A 15 34.12 23.79 -1.41
CA THR A 15 32.92 22.98 -1.69
C THR A 15 32.73 22.62 -3.17
N ALA A 16 33.66 23.04 -4.05
CA ALA A 16 33.61 22.88 -5.49
C ALA A 16 34.07 21.51 -6.02
N ASP A 17 34.79 20.69 -5.24
CA ASP A 17 35.25 19.35 -5.65
C ASP A 17 34.47 18.23 -4.95
N ARG A 18 33.14 18.24 -5.05
CA ARG A 18 32.38 17.00 -4.83
C ARG A 18 32.76 16.05 -5.96
N THR A 19 33.34 14.90 -5.63
CA THR A 19 33.48 13.77 -6.56
C THR A 19 32.11 13.50 -7.19
N THR A 20 31.95 13.85 -8.47
CA THR A 20 30.69 13.65 -9.18
C THR A 20 30.66 12.22 -9.70
N TYR A 21 29.81 11.38 -9.12
CA TYR A 21 29.54 10.06 -9.67
C TYR A 21 28.82 10.17 -11.01
N THR A 22 29.03 9.18 -11.87
CA THR A 22 28.26 9.00 -13.09
C THR A 22 26.85 8.57 -12.72
N THR A 23 25.97 9.56 -12.60
CA THR A 23 24.54 9.39 -12.34
C THR A 23 23.74 10.29 -13.28
N ARG A 24 22.57 9.83 -13.71
CA ARG A 24 21.60 10.63 -14.47
C ARG A 24 20.20 10.26 -14.00
N PRO A 25 19.34 11.24 -13.70
CA PRO A 25 17.94 10.96 -13.34
C PRO A 25 17.21 10.10 -14.38
N ALA A 26 17.54 10.27 -15.67
CA ALA A 26 16.96 9.48 -16.77
C ALA A 26 17.35 7.98 -16.77
N TRP A 27 18.26 7.54 -15.89
CA TRP A 27 18.63 6.14 -15.74
C TRP A 27 17.88 5.43 -14.64
N THR A 28 17.18 6.15 -13.77
CA THR A 28 16.32 5.58 -12.74
C THR A 28 14.85 5.75 -13.17
N CYS A 29 13.97 4.94 -12.60
CA CYS A 29 12.54 5.19 -12.70
C CYS A 29 11.88 5.05 -11.33
N ALA A 30 10.70 5.62 -11.17
CA ALA A 30 9.88 5.38 -9.98
C ALA A 30 9.60 3.87 -9.85
N VAL A 31 9.39 3.41 -8.61
CA VAL A 31 9.19 2.00 -8.21
C VAL A 31 10.36 1.04 -8.46
N GLU A 32 11.48 1.54 -8.98
CA GLU A 32 12.70 0.76 -9.14
C GLU A 32 13.34 0.46 -7.78
N SER A 33 13.80 -0.78 -7.60
CA SER A 33 14.33 -1.23 -6.33
C SER A 33 15.77 -0.80 -6.06
N ALA A 34 16.15 -0.81 -4.78
CA ALA A 34 17.50 -0.47 -4.32
C ALA A 34 18.55 -1.36 -4.99
N TRP A 35 18.27 -2.66 -5.11
CA TRP A 35 19.16 -3.62 -5.80
C TRP A 35 19.46 -3.19 -7.24
N SER A 36 18.42 -2.82 -7.99
CA SER A 36 18.55 -2.41 -9.39
C SER A 36 19.34 -1.10 -9.51
N ARG A 37 18.99 -0.10 -8.69
CA ARG A 37 19.66 1.21 -8.67
C ARG A 37 21.12 1.09 -8.29
N PHE A 38 21.46 0.32 -7.25
CA PHE A 38 22.83 0.15 -6.79
C PHE A 38 23.66 -0.66 -7.77
N ALA A 39 23.09 -1.70 -8.39
CA ALA A 39 23.79 -2.47 -9.41
C ALA A 39 24.10 -1.60 -10.65
N LYS A 40 23.17 -0.74 -11.11
CA LYS A 40 23.43 0.21 -12.19
C LYS A 40 24.49 1.24 -11.81
N PHE A 41 24.35 1.83 -10.62
CA PHE A 41 25.31 2.80 -10.10
C PHE A 41 26.72 2.21 -10.07
N GLN A 42 26.87 1.00 -9.54
CA GLN A 42 28.15 0.31 -9.50
C GLN A 42 28.68 -0.07 -10.89
N LEU A 43 27.81 -0.52 -11.80
CA LEU A 43 28.20 -0.87 -13.17
C LEU A 43 28.81 0.32 -13.91
N LEU A 44 28.31 1.53 -13.63
CA LEU A 44 28.74 2.78 -14.27
C LEU A 44 29.95 3.42 -13.59
N ASN A 45 30.07 3.30 -12.26
CA ASN A 45 31.13 3.97 -11.50
C ASN A 45 32.31 3.07 -11.15
N ARG A 46 32.14 1.74 -11.18
CA ARG A 46 33.18 0.72 -10.92
C ARG A 46 33.98 0.95 -9.64
N LEU A 47 33.28 1.26 -8.56
CA LEU A 47 33.87 1.57 -7.27
C LEU A 47 34.33 0.28 -6.56
N ASN A 48 35.35 0.38 -5.71
CA ASN A 48 35.65 -0.70 -4.76
C ASN A 48 34.61 -0.72 -3.61
N TRP A 49 34.65 -1.72 -2.73
CA TRP A 49 33.67 -1.87 -1.64
C TRP A 49 33.59 -0.64 -0.74
N THR A 50 34.72 -0.08 -0.32
CA THR A 50 34.80 1.09 0.55
C THR A 50 34.22 2.33 -0.13
N GLN A 51 34.67 2.60 -1.36
CA GLN A 51 34.19 3.73 -2.17
C GLN A 51 32.69 3.63 -2.46
N LEU A 52 32.19 2.42 -2.74
CA LEU A 52 30.76 2.20 -2.96
C LEU A 52 29.97 2.44 -1.68
N GLY A 53 30.51 2.02 -0.52
CA GLY A 53 29.84 2.24 0.75
C GLY A 53 29.74 3.71 1.14
N GLU A 54 30.81 4.48 0.90
CA GLU A 54 30.81 5.93 1.05
C GLU A 54 29.82 6.59 0.07
N ALA A 55 29.86 6.20 -1.21
CA ALA A 55 28.97 6.73 -2.24
C ALA A 55 27.48 6.51 -1.91
N LEU A 56 27.15 5.29 -1.48
CA LEU A 56 25.79 4.90 -1.12
C LEU A 56 25.40 5.34 0.30
N ALA A 57 26.24 6.14 0.97
CA ALA A 57 25.99 6.68 2.30
C ALA A 57 25.62 5.60 3.34
N ILE A 58 26.34 4.47 3.32
CA ILE A 58 26.21 3.42 4.32
C ILE A 58 26.67 3.99 5.67
N GLN A 59 25.86 3.79 6.71
CA GLN A 59 26.18 4.26 8.05
C GLN A 59 27.38 3.50 8.63
N PRO A 60 28.37 4.19 9.25
CA PRO A 60 29.58 3.55 9.77
C PRO A 60 29.36 2.45 10.82
N ALA A 61 28.26 2.52 11.57
CA ALA A 61 27.91 1.56 12.61
C ALA A 61 27.39 0.20 12.07
N ILE A 62 27.12 0.11 10.76
CA ILE A 62 26.53 -1.09 10.16
C ILE A 62 27.62 -2.12 9.89
N ASN A 63 27.47 -3.31 10.46
CA ASN A 63 28.31 -4.45 10.10
C ASN A 63 27.98 -4.91 8.67
N THR A 64 28.96 -4.83 7.77
CA THR A 64 28.80 -5.22 6.37
C THR A 64 29.30 -6.63 6.03
N GLY A 65 29.77 -7.40 7.01
CA GLY A 65 30.40 -8.72 6.80
C GLY A 65 29.51 -9.71 6.04
N GLU A 66 28.21 -9.72 6.33
CA GLU A 66 27.21 -10.56 5.64
C GLU A 66 26.52 -9.83 4.47
N GLY A 67 27.02 -8.66 4.08
CA GLY A 67 26.32 -7.72 3.20
C GLY A 67 25.16 -7.01 3.89
N ILE A 68 24.54 -6.06 3.19
CA ILE A 68 23.45 -5.22 3.70
C ILE A 68 22.13 -5.66 3.08
N ASP A 69 21.13 -5.92 3.93
CA ASP A 69 19.77 -6.25 3.49
C ASP A 69 19.13 -5.07 2.73
N LEU A 70 18.78 -5.27 1.47
CA LEU A 70 18.22 -4.23 0.61
C LEU A 70 16.70 -4.11 0.70
N ARG A 71 16.05 -4.91 1.57
CA ARG A 71 14.62 -4.74 1.88
C ARG A 71 14.37 -3.55 2.80
N VAL A 72 15.37 -3.13 3.57
CA VAL A 72 15.27 -2.11 4.63
C VAL A 72 16.16 -0.90 4.34
N THR A 73 15.71 0.28 4.74
CA THR A 73 16.47 1.54 4.53
C THR A 73 17.50 1.84 5.61
N ASP A 74 17.42 1.15 6.76
CA ASP A 74 18.08 1.55 8.01
C ASP A 74 19.61 1.53 8.00
N ALA A 75 20.23 0.95 6.97
CA ALA A 75 21.68 0.97 6.80
C ALA A 75 22.20 2.25 6.16
N PHE A 76 21.33 3.13 5.64
CA PHE A 76 21.71 4.25 4.77
C PHE A 76 21.30 5.59 5.38
N ARG A 77 22.12 6.63 5.14
CA ARG A 77 21.70 8.03 5.31
C ARG A 77 20.91 8.46 4.08
N LEU A 78 19.59 8.53 4.20
CA LEU A 78 18.70 8.66 3.04
C LEU A 78 18.87 9.96 2.26
N SER A 79 19.09 11.10 2.92
CA SER A 79 19.31 12.38 2.23
C SER A 79 20.55 12.33 1.34
N ASP A 80 21.69 11.90 1.88
CA ASP A 80 22.94 11.75 1.13
C ASP A 80 22.80 10.72 -0.01
N LEU A 81 22.13 9.60 0.25
CA LEU A 81 21.88 8.57 -0.77
C LEU A 81 21.00 9.11 -1.91
N ALA A 82 19.96 9.88 -1.58
CA ALA A 82 19.08 10.52 -2.56
C ALA A 82 19.87 11.51 -3.43
N ASP A 83 20.73 12.33 -2.81
CA ASP A 83 21.62 13.25 -3.50
C ASP A 83 22.58 12.52 -4.45
N THR A 84 23.26 11.46 -3.96
CA THR A 84 24.18 10.66 -4.78
C THR A 84 23.48 10.03 -5.98
N LEU A 85 22.26 9.52 -5.79
CA LEU A 85 21.47 8.91 -6.86
C LEU A 85 20.73 9.93 -7.73
N CYS A 86 20.70 11.20 -7.33
CA CYS A 86 19.95 12.28 -7.96
C CYS A 86 18.45 11.94 -8.14
N ILE A 87 17.82 11.44 -7.07
CA ILE A 87 16.38 11.13 -7.01
C ILE A 87 15.75 11.77 -5.76
N SER A 88 14.41 11.87 -5.72
CA SER A 88 13.72 12.37 -4.52
C SER A 88 13.80 11.35 -3.37
N LEU A 89 13.64 11.84 -2.14
CA LEU A 89 13.53 10.98 -0.96
C LEU A 89 12.34 10.00 -1.06
N ASP A 90 11.22 10.45 -1.62
CA ASP A 90 10.03 9.61 -1.82
C ASP A 90 10.31 8.48 -2.81
N ASP A 91 10.95 8.79 -3.95
CA ASP A 91 11.35 7.78 -4.92
C ASP A 91 12.39 6.83 -4.33
N LEU A 92 13.31 7.33 -3.50
CA LEU A 92 14.27 6.51 -2.78
C LEU A 92 13.58 5.57 -1.77
N GLY A 93 12.60 6.06 -1.02
CA GLY A 93 11.80 5.24 -0.11
C GLY A 93 11.14 4.07 -0.83
N ASN A 94 10.57 4.33 -2.01
CA ASN A 94 9.95 3.33 -2.88
C ASN A 94 10.94 2.29 -3.45
N SER A 95 12.26 2.45 -3.29
CA SER A 95 13.23 1.40 -3.67
C SER A 95 13.33 0.26 -2.67
N PHE A 96 12.84 0.45 -1.45
CA PHE A 96 12.96 -0.49 -0.35
C PHE A 96 11.58 -1.06 0.01
N CYS A 97 11.58 -2.23 0.66
CA CYS A 97 10.33 -2.86 1.08
C CYS A 97 9.74 -2.17 2.31
N THR A 98 10.58 -1.77 3.27
CA THR A 98 10.19 -1.08 4.51
C THR A 98 11.32 -0.18 5.01
N ALA A 99 11.00 0.76 5.89
CA ALA A 99 11.98 1.62 6.54
C ALA A 99 12.73 0.94 7.70
N LYS A 100 12.11 -0.05 8.37
CA LYS A 100 12.62 -0.61 9.64
C LYS A 100 12.71 -2.12 9.62
N ARG A 101 13.78 -2.70 10.16
CA ARG A 101 13.96 -4.16 10.30
C ARG A 101 12.88 -4.86 11.13
N GLY A 102 12.30 -4.16 12.11
CA GLY A 102 11.23 -4.70 12.96
C GLY A 102 9.83 -4.55 12.38
N ASP A 103 9.68 -4.08 11.14
CA ASP A 103 8.37 -3.98 10.49
C ASP A 103 7.89 -5.38 10.06
N ALA A 104 6.66 -5.73 10.47
CA ALA A 104 6.01 -6.99 10.10
C ALA A 104 5.82 -7.14 8.57
N LEU A 105 5.92 -6.05 7.81
CA LEU A 105 5.95 -6.10 6.34
C LEU A 105 7.17 -6.86 5.81
N LEU A 106 8.27 -6.91 6.55
CA LEU A 106 9.48 -7.61 6.13
C LEU A 106 9.23 -9.12 5.94
N ASP A 107 8.31 -9.70 6.71
CA ASP A 107 7.89 -11.10 6.59
C ASP A 107 7.18 -11.37 5.26
N ALA A 108 6.61 -10.34 4.62
CA ALA A 108 5.97 -10.45 3.31
C ALA A 108 6.97 -10.32 2.15
N ALA A 109 8.22 -9.93 2.43
CA ALA A 109 9.27 -9.71 1.45
C ALA A 109 10.34 -10.80 1.50
N SER A 110 10.59 -11.45 0.36
CA SER A 110 11.60 -12.50 0.22
C SER A 110 13.02 -11.97 0.49
N PRO A 111 13.85 -12.68 1.27
CA PRO A 111 15.27 -12.35 1.42
C PRO A 111 16.10 -12.70 0.18
N SER A 112 15.54 -13.50 -0.73
CA SER A 112 16.15 -13.85 -2.02
C SER A 112 15.58 -12.97 -3.12
N LEU A 113 16.43 -12.51 -4.04
CA LEU A 113 16.07 -11.71 -5.19
C LEU A 113 15.08 -12.48 -6.07
N ARG A 114 13.84 -11.99 -6.10
CA ARG A 114 12.80 -12.43 -7.03
C ARG A 114 12.74 -11.46 -8.20
N PHE A 115 12.83 -11.94 -9.44
CA PHE A 115 12.95 -11.04 -10.59
C PHE A 115 12.23 -11.57 -11.84
N CYS A 116 11.78 -10.65 -12.68
CA CYS A 116 11.36 -10.97 -14.04
C CYS A 116 12.61 -11.05 -14.95
N PRO A 117 12.85 -12.16 -15.67
CA PRO A 117 13.99 -12.27 -16.59
C PRO A 117 14.03 -11.18 -17.65
N THR A 118 12.88 -10.80 -18.23
CA THR A 118 12.80 -9.78 -19.26
C THR A 118 13.14 -8.39 -18.70
N CYS A 119 12.55 -7.99 -17.56
CA CYS A 119 12.94 -6.77 -16.85
C CYS A 119 14.43 -6.73 -16.50
N ALA A 120 14.94 -7.81 -15.88
CA ALA A 120 16.32 -7.88 -15.42
C ALA A 120 17.29 -7.81 -16.60
N SER A 121 16.97 -8.45 -17.73
CA SER A 121 17.77 -8.38 -18.97
C SER A 121 17.90 -6.97 -19.53
N ALA A 122 16.93 -6.11 -19.22
CA ALA A 122 16.91 -4.71 -19.63
C ALA A 122 17.52 -3.74 -18.60
N GLY A 123 18.04 -4.24 -17.47
CA GLY A 123 18.61 -3.39 -16.42
C GLY A 123 17.58 -2.76 -15.51
N PHE A 124 16.47 -3.44 -15.27
CA PHE A 124 15.43 -2.99 -14.36
C PHE A 124 14.95 -4.10 -13.42
N HIS A 125 14.62 -3.73 -12.19
CA HIS A 125 13.92 -4.56 -11.24
C HIS A 125 13.04 -3.69 -10.32
N ALA A 126 11.76 -4.03 -10.22
CA ALA A 126 10.79 -3.29 -9.40
C ALA A 126 10.81 -3.77 -7.94
N THR A 127 10.63 -2.85 -6.99
CA THR A 127 10.57 -3.17 -5.55
C THR A 127 9.50 -4.21 -5.24
N ILE A 128 8.33 -4.12 -5.89
CA ILE A 128 7.22 -5.03 -5.65
C ILE A 128 7.51 -6.51 -5.95
N PHE A 129 8.52 -6.79 -6.78
CA PHE A 129 8.90 -8.18 -7.07
C PHE A 129 9.41 -8.90 -5.82
N GLN A 130 9.90 -8.19 -4.81
CA GLN A 130 10.35 -8.81 -3.56
C GLN A 130 9.19 -9.33 -2.70
N PHE A 131 7.97 -8.80 -2.84
CA PHE A 131 6.84 -9.26 -2.04
C PHE A 131 6.25 -10.55 -2.59
N THR A 132 6.10 -11.56 -1.72
CA THR A 132 5.62 -12.90 -2.06
C THR A 132 4.18 -12.92 -2.58
N ALA A 133 3.41 -11.86 -2.30
CA ALA A 133 2.11 -11.62 -2.91
C ALA A 133 2.20 -11.57 -4.44
N PHE A 134 3.23 -10.93 -5.01
CA PHE A 134 3.41 -10.88 -6.47
C PHE A 134 4.10 -12.15 -6.95
N ARG A 135 3.42 -12.94 -7.79
CA ARG A 135 4.00 -14.17 -8.37
C ARG A 135 4.38 -14.02 -9.83
N ARG A 136 3.84 -13.00 -10.51
CA ARG A 136 4.13 -12.70 -11.91
C ARG A 136 4.55 -11.24 -12.06
N CYS A 137 5.21 -10.95 -13.17
CA CYS A 137 5.52 -9.59 -13.58
C CYS A 137 4.26 -8.92 -14.14
N PRO A 138 3.80 -7.78 -13.60
CA PRO A 138 2.64 -7.08 -14.16
C PRO A 138 2.85 -6.63 -15.60
N VAL A 139 4.11 -6.39 -16.03
CA VAL A 139 4.44 -5.94 -17.39
C VAL A 139 4.45 -7.09 -18.38
N HIS A 140 5.29 -8.10 -18.10
CA HIS A 140 5.56 -9.19 -19.04
C HIS A 140 4.72 -10.45 -18.79
N GLU A 141 3.89 -10.45 -17.73
CA GLU A 141 2.97 -11.52 -17.36
C GLU A 141 3.65 -12.89 -17.16
N CYS A 142 4.97 -12.94 -17.04
CA CYS A 142 5.73 -14.17 -16.76
C CYS A 142 5.84 -14.39 -15.24
N ALA A 143 6.04 -15.64 -14.81
CA ALA A 143 6.38 -15.95 -13.43
C ALA A 143 7.70 -15.27 -13.03
N LEU A 144 7.78 -14.81 -11.79
CA LEU A 144 9.04 -14.30 -11.23
C LEU A 144 9.98 -15.47 -10.93
N CYS A 145 11.25 -15.34 -11.30
CA CYS A 145 12.31 -16.27 -10.93
C CYS A 145 12.76 -15.98 -9.50
N GLU A 146 13.00 -17.04 -8.71
CA GLU A 146 13.49 -16.94 -7.33
C GLU A 146 14.93 -17.46 -7.19
N ALA A 147 15.51 -17.90 -8.31
CA ALA A 147 16.86 -18.45 -8.40
C ALA A 147 17.51 -18.12 -9.75
N CYS A 148 18.83 -18.33 -9.82
CA CYS A 148 19.60 -18.16 -11.05
C CYS A 148 19.12 -19.14 -12.13
N THR A 149 18.82 -18.63 -13.32
CA THR A 149 18.45 -19.46 -14.48
C THR A 149 19.62 -20.28 -15.06
N GLY A 150 20.85 -20.05 -14.58
CA GLY A 150 22.04 -20.81 -14.96
C GLY A 150 22.36 -21.94 -14.00
N CYS A 151 22.54 -21.65 -12.71
CA CYS A 151 22.98 -22.62 -11.71
C CYS A 151 21.92 -23.04 -10.69
N GLY A 152 20.71 -22.48 -10.75
CA GLY A 152 19.61 -22.81 -9.83
C GLY A 152 19.78 -22.31 -8.39
N GLN A 153 20.89 -21.64 -8.05
CA GLN A 153 21.11 -21.09 -6.71
C GLN A 153 20.27 -19.81 -6.49
N PRO A 154 19.70 -19.60 -5.30
CA PRO A 154 19.04 -18.35 -4.94
C PRO A 154 20.05 -17.20 -4.91
N LEU A 155 19.63 -16.01 -5.35
CA LEU A 155 20.46 -14.81 -5.25
C LEU A 155 20.04 -14.05 -4.00
N ALA A 156 20.98 -13.67 -3.13
CA ALA A 156 20.66 -12.87 -1.95
C ALA A 156 20.19 -11.46 -2.37
N TYR A 157 19.09 -10.97 -1.80
CA TYR A 157 18.64 -9.58 -1.98
C TYR A 157 19.41 -8.63 -1.07
N ARG A 158 20.73 -8.59 -1.25
CA ARG A 158 21.67 -7.86 -0.40
C ARG A 158 22.71 -7.11 -1.22
N LEU A 159 23.23 -6.02 -0.67
CA LEU A 159 24.44 -5.39 -1.16
C LEU A 159 25.64 -6.10 -0.53
N HIS A 160 26.44 -6.79 -1.34
CA HIS A 160 27.60 -7.55 -0.88
C HIS A 160 28.74 -7.48 -1.91
N ALA A 161 29.95 -7.93 -1.54
CA ALA A 161 31.13 -7.86 -2.41
C ALA A 161 30.95 -8.49 -3.81
N GLY A 162 30.16 -9.57 -3.92
CA GLY A 162 29.78 -10.14 -5.23
C GLY A 162 29.04 -9.17 -6.16
N LEU A 163 28.11 -8.34 -5.65
CA LEU A 163 27.41 -7.31 -6.43
C LEU A 163 28.39 -6.24 -6.90
N VAL A 164 29.40 -5.92 -6.08
CA VAL A 164 30.46 -4.96 -6.44
C VAL A 164 31.32 -5.48 -7.57
N ARG A 165 31.74 -6.75 -7.51
CA ARG A 165 32.57 -7.38 -8.54
C ARG A 165 31.81 -7.61 -9.84
N HIS A 166 30.57 -8.07 -9.75
CA HIS A 166 29.75 -8.43 -10.90
C HIS A 166 28.31 -7.91 -10.74
N PRO A 167 28.05 -6.61 -10.99
CA PRO A 167 26.71 -6.06 -10.96
C PRO A 167 25.79 -6.78 -11.95
N TYR A 168 24.53 -7.03 -11.56
CA TYR A 168 23.59 -7.84 -12.34
C TYR A 168 24.15 -9.20 -12.75
N ALA A 169 24.89 -9.89 -11.89
CA ALA A 169 25.29 -11.27 -12.15
C ALA A 169 25.00 -12.15 -10.95
N CYS A 170 24.85 -13.44 -11.22
CA CYS A 170 24.83 -14.44 -10.18
C CYS A 170 26.21 -14.49 -9.51
N PRO A 171 26.32 -14.30 -8.18
CA PRO A 171 27.61 -14.36 -7.51
C PRO A 171 28.21 -15.78 -7.46
N ALA A 172 27.38 -16.82 -7.64
CA ALA A 172 27.82 -18.21 -7.62
C ALA A 172 28.40 -18.69 -8.96
N CYS A 173 27.75 -18.37 -10.09
CA CYS A 173 28.18 -18.86 -11.41
C CYS A 173 28.60 -17.76 -12.39
N GLY A 174 28.56 -16.49 -11.99
CA GLY A 174 28.92 -15.35 -12.84
C GLY A 174 27.95 -15.05 -13.99
N ARG A 175 26.89 -15.84 -14.18
CA ARG A 175 25.90 -15.60 -15.24
C ARG A 175 25.28 -14.21 -15.09
N SER A 176 25.44 -13.38 -16.11
CA SER A 176 24.80 -12.07 -16.15
C SER A 176 23.29 -12.20 -16.30
N LEU A 177 22.56 -11.38 -15.55
CA LEU A 177 21.13 -11.16 -15.71
C LEU A 177 20.85 -10.13 -16.81
N LEU A 178 21.83 -9.35 -17.25
CA LEU A 178 21.68 -8.34 -18.31
C LEU A 178 21.86 -8.96 -19.70
N ALA A 179 21.11 -8.45 -20.67
CA ALA A 179 21.39 -8.69 -22.08
C ALA A 179 22.62 -7.88 -22.52
N ALA A 180 23.42 -8.44 -23.42
CA ALA A 180 24.61 -7.77 -23.96
C ALA A 180 24.31 -6.40 -24.60
N ALA A 181 23.12 -6.23 -25.19
CA ALA A 181 22.67 -4.96 -25.74
C ALA A 181 22.40 -3.90 -24.65
N ALA A 182 21.84 -4.32 -23.50
CA ALA A 182 21.56 -3.45 -22.36
C ALA A 182 22.85 -2.96 -21.69
N LEU A 183 23.90 -3.79 -21.64
CA LEU A 183 25.23 -3.40 -21.15
C LEU A 183 25.82 -2.21 -21.93
N ARG A 184 25.51 -2.09 -23.23
CA ARG A 184 25.98 -0.98 -24.08
C ARG A 184 25.13 0.28 -23.96
N ARG A 185 23.89 0.15 -23.49
CA ARG A 185 22.89 1.23 -23.39
C ARG A 185 22.02 1.00 -22.16
N LEU A 186 22.52 1.38 -20.99
CA LEU A 186 21.70 1.45 -19.77
C LEU A 186 20.70 2.60 -19.94
N ARG A 187 19.47 2.27 -20.29
CA ARG A 187 18.31 3.18 -20.22
C ARG A 187 17.41 2.67 -19.10
N ALA A 188 16.78 3.57 -18.36
CA ALA A 188 15.94 3.21 -17.20
C ALA A 188 14.93 2.10 -17.49
N ASN A 189 14.40 2.05 -18.72
CA ASN A 189 13.26 1.20 -19.10
C ASN A 189 13.44 0.52 -20.46
N ALA A 190 14.65 0.11 -20.87
CA ALA A 190 14.88 -0.42 -22.23
C ALA A 190 13.99 -1.63 -22.60
N GLY A 191 13.42 -2.33 -21.62
CA GLY A 191 12.51 -3.46 -21.80
C GLY A 191 11.11 -3.26 -21.20
N ILE A 192 10.74 -2.02 -20.86
CA ILE A 192 9.43 -1.66 -20.30
C ILE A 192 8.92 -0.42 -21.02
N ASP A 193 7.80 -0.55 -21.71
CA ASP A 193 7.13 0.59 -22.34
C ASP A 193 6.44 1.49 -21.30
N ALA A 194 5.99 2.67 -21.70
CA ALA A 194 5.32 3.62 -20.81
C ALA A 194 4.10 2.98 -20.11
N THR A 195 3.30 2.23 -20.86
CA THR A 195 2.10 1.54 -20.34
C THR A 195 2.44 0.49 -19.28
N GLY A 196 3.53 -0.26 -19.46
CA GLY A 196 4.04 -1.23 -18.50
C GLY A 196 4.54 -0.57 -17.23
N LEU A 197 5.24 0.56 -17.34
CA LEU A 197 5.69 1.32 -16.18
C LEU A 197 4.51 1.89 -15.38
N ASP A 198 3.50 2.44 -16.06
CA ASP A 198 2.27 2.93 -15.41
C ASP A 198 1.53 1.80 -14.68
N ARG A 199 1.52 0.60 -15.27
CA ARG A 199 0.93 -0.58 -14.66
C ARG A 199 1.70 -0.99 -13.39
N LEU A 200 3.03 -0.98 -13.42
CA LEU A 200 3.87 -1.26 -12.24
C LEU A 200 3.64 -0.24 -11.13
N ARG A 201 3.57 1.07 -11.48
CA ARG A 201 3.24 2.15 -10.54
C ARG A 201 1.90 1.93 -9.88
N ALA A 202 0.85 1.65 -10.67
CA ALA A 202 -0.47 1.40 -10.13
C ALA A 202 -0.48 0.22 -9.13
N TRP A 203 0.17 -0.91 -9.45
CA TRP A 203 0.26 -2.05 -8.55
C TRP A 203 1.10 -1.77 -7.30
N HIS A 204 2.19 -1.02 -7.44
CA HIS A 204 3.01 -0.56 -6.33
C HIS A 204 2.18 0.27 -5.35
N ASP A 205 1.51 1.31 -5.85
CA ASP A 205 0.73 2.23 -5.02
C ASP A 205 -0.45 1.50 -4.36
N TYR A 206 -1.13 0.63 -5.11
CA TYR A 206 -2.18 -0.23 -4.57
C TYR A 206 -1.66 -1.13 -3.44
N PHE A 207 -0.52 -1.80 -3.63
CA PHE A 207 0.06 -2.67 -2.62
C PHE A 207 0.42 -1.91 -1.34
N PHE A 208 1.19 -0.82 -1.45
CA PHE A 208 1.63 -0.06 -0.29
C PHE A 208 0.48 0.64 0.44
N ARG A 209 -0.58 1.00 -0.27
CA ARG A 209 -1.83 1.46 0.34
C ARG A 209 -2.50 0.37 1.18
N TYR A 210 -2.46 -0.89 0.74
CA TYR A 210 -2.94 -2.03 1.53
C TYR A 210 -2.05 -2.38 2.71
N VAL A 211 -0.74 -2.20 2.58
CA VAL A 211 0.20 -2.31 3.69
C VAL A 211 -0.17 -1.29 4.78
N GLN A 212 -0.39 -0.02 4.41
CA GLN A 212 -0.83 1.02 5.35
C GLN A 212 -2.15 0.65 6.04
N LEU A 213 -3.10 0.06 5.30
CA LEU A 213 -4.37 -0.47 5.84
C LEU A 213 -4.22 -1.60 6.87
N LEU A 214 -3.12 -2.34 6.80
CA LEU A 214 -2.80 -3.45 7.69
C LEU A 214 -1.87 -3.03 8.83
N GLY A 215 -1.26 -1.85 8.74
CA GLY A 215 -0.32 -1.34 9.72
C GLY A 215 -0.90 -1.19 11.13
N PRO A 216 -0.04 -1.25 12.16
CA PRO A 216 -0.43 -0.97 13.53
C PRO A 216 -0.91 0.49 13.61
N GLY A 217 -2.10 0.70 14.17
CA GLY A 217 -2.68 2.01 14.41
C GLY A 217 -3.33 2.03 15.79
N ARG A 218 -3.40 3.21 16.42
CA ARG A 218 -4.05 3.39 17.72
C ARG A 218 -5.56 3.18 17.58
N ARG A 219 -6.12 2.26 18.36
CA ARG A 219 -7.52 1.79 18.23
C ARG A 219 -8.21 1.80 19.59
N ARG A 220 -9.53 1.96 19.61
CA ARG A 220 -10.33 1.78 20.83
C ARG A 220 -10.83 0.35 20.93
N MET A 221 -10.61 -0.28 22.08
CA MET A 221 -11.24 -1.56 22.41
C MET A 221 -12.64 -1.36 22.98
N ARG A 222 -13.48 -2.40 22.89
CA ARG A 222 -14.75 -2.47 23.62
C ARG A 222 -14.71 -3.60 24.65
N ASP A 223 -15.30 -3.37 25.80
CA ASP A 223 -15.44 -4.37 26.85
C ASP A 223 -16.54 -5.40 26.52
N ALA A 224 -16.76 -6.35 27.44
CA ALA A 224 -17.81 -7.34 27.33
C ALA A 224 -19.22 -6.73 27.33
N ALA A 225 -19.40 -5.49 27.81
CA ALA A 225 -20.67 -4.76 27.75
C ALA A 225 -20.79 -3.87 26.49
N GLY A 226 -19.82 -3.93 25.58
CA GLY A 226 -19.78 -3.11 24.37
C GLY A 226 -19.39 -1.66 24.60
N GLN A 227 -18.95 -1.27 25.80
CA GLN A 227 -18.46 0.09 26.09
C GLN A 227 -17.00 0.24 25.67
N TYR A 228 -16.60 1.43 25.21
CA TYR A 228 -15.21 1.68 24.84
C TYR A 228 -14.31 1.70 26.08
N LEU A 229 -13.26 0.86 26.08
CA LEU A 229 -12.25 0.82 27.14
C LEU A 229 -11.35 2.05 27.07
N ALA A 230 -11.02 2.60 28.24
CA ALA A 230 -9.96 3.59 28.38
C ALA A 230 -8.62 2.86 28.48
N GLY A 231 -7.69 3.11 27.55
CA GLY A 231 -6.26 2.95 27.85
C GLY A 231 -5.45 1.82 27.22
N ASP A 232 -6.00 0.90 26.42
CA ASP A 232 -5.18 -0.21 25.90
C ASP A 232 -5.01 -0.16 24.37
N GLU A 233 -3.78 0.14 23.95
CA GLU A 233 -3.34 0.16 22.56
C GLU A 233 -3.09 -1.27 22.06
N ILE A 234 -3.84 -1.74 21.06
CA ILE A 234 -3.51 -3.00 20.38
C ILE A 234 -2.42 -2.74 19.35
N GLN A 235 -1.24 -3.32 19.55
CA GLN A 235 -0.28 -3.55 18.47
C GLN A 235 -0.86 -4.63 17.54
N ALA A 236 -0.96 -4.32 16.24
CA ALA A 236 -1.55 -5.24 15.28
C ALA A 236 -0.74 -6.55 15.19
N CYS A 237 -1.19 -7.61 15.87
CA CYS A 237 -0.71 -8.99 15.67
C CYS A 237 -1.25 -9.57 14.36
N SER A 238 -0.95 -8.93 13.22
CA SER A 238 -1.39 -9.40 11.92
C SER A 238 -0.29 -10.19 11.21
N ASP A 239 -0.61 -11.41 10.79
CA ASP A 239 0.05 -12.11 9.69
C ASP A 239 -0.15 -11.29 8.40
N ILE A 240 0.73 -10.30 8.19
CA ILE A 240 0.73 -9.39 7.04
C ILE A 240 0.88 -10.17 5.73
N PRO A 241 1.81 -11.15 5.59
CA PRO A 241 1.95 -11.93 4.37
C PRO A 241 0.62 -12.53 3.92
N ARG A 242 -0.07 -13.28 4.81
CA ARG A 242 -1.34 -13.93 4.49
C ARG A 242 -2.43 -12.94 4.09
N ARG A 243 -2.45 -11.76 4.73
CA ARG A 243 -3.45 -10.73 4.44
C ARG A 243 -3.21 -10.00 3.12
N LEU A 244 -1.99 -10.02 2.60
CA LEU A 244 -1.63 -9.43 1.32
C LEU A 244 -1.70 -10.44 0.16
N THR A 245 -1.74 -11.75 0.44
CA THR A 245 -1.76 -12.80 -0.61
C THR A 245 -2.87 -12.62 -1.65
N PHE A 246 -4.04 -12.08 -1.27
CA PHE A 246 -5.13 -11.86 -2.23
C PHE A 246 -4.74 -10.89 -3.37
N ILE A 247 -3.80 -9.96 -3.14
CA ILE A 247 -3.31 -9.02 -4.16
C ILE A 247 -2.64 -9.78 -5.31
N GLY A 248 -1.93 -10.86 -5.01
CA GLY A 248 -1.35 -11.75 -6.01
C GLY A 248 -2.38 -12.39 -6.92
N GLU A 249 -3.53 -12.77 -6.35
CA GLU A 249 -4.63 -13.29 -7.16
C GLU A 249 -5.32 -12.21 -7.98
N LEU A 250 -5.37 -10.97 -7.51
CA LEU A 250 -5.86 -9.85 -8.32
C LEU A 250 -4.93 -9.61 -9.51
N GLU A 251 -3.61 -9.57 -9.28
CA GLU A 251 -2.61 -9.37 -10.34
C GLU A 251 -2.70 -10.44 -11.43
N ARG A 252 -2.99 -11.69 -11.05
CA ARG A 252 -3.19 -12.78 -12.00
C ARG A 252 -4.43 -12.61 -12.89
N ARG A 253 -5.43 -11.85 -12.44
CA ARG A 253 -6.75 -11.72 -13.07
C ARG A 253 -6.97 -10.36 -13.73
N LEU A 254 -6.31 -9.33 -13.24
CA LEU A 254 -6.48 -7.96 -13.66
C LEU A 254 -5.14 -7.41 -14.15
N ARG A 255 -5.14 -6.76 -15.31
CA ARG A 255 -3.94 -6.09 -15.81
C ARG A 255 -3.55 -4.90 -14.93
N ARG A 256 -4.54 -4.15 -14.45
CA ARG A 256 -4.38 -3.04 -13.51
C ARG A 256 -5.08 -3.36 -12.20
N PRO A 257 -4.59 -2.86 -11.05
CA PRO A 257 -5.34 -3.03 -9.81
C PRO A 257 -6.69 -2.32 -9.91
N PRO A 258 -7.69 -2.74 -9.12
CA PRO A 258 -8.92 -2.00 -8.96
C PRO A 258 -8.62 -0.56 -8.54
N GLU A 259 -9.36 0.39 -9.09
CA GLU A 259 -9.28 1.76 -8.58
C GLU A 259 -9.63 1.78 -7.10
N LEU A 260 -8.89 2.54 -6.32
CA LEU A 260 -9.24 2.82 -4.94
C LEU A 260 -9.52 4.31 -4.86
N PRO A 261 -10.77 4.75 -5.06
CA PRO A 261 -11.10 6.16 -5.04
C PRO A 261 -10.67 6.78 -3.71
N ARG A 262 -10.19 8.03 -3.77
CA ARG A 262 -10.05 8.83 -2.55
C ARG A 262 -11.44 8.97 -1.96
N VAL A 263 -11.55 8.74 -0.66
CA VAL A 263 -12.81 8.94 0.06
C VAL A 263 -12.68 10.27 0.75
N ASP A 264 -13.61 11.18 0.44
CA ASP A 264 -13.62 12.48 1.09
C ASP A 264 -13.86 12.30 2.59
N PRO A 265 -13.02 12.92 3.45
CA PRO A 265 -13.31 12.96 4.87
C PRO A 265 -14.71 13.56 5.05
N ALA A 266 -15.43 13.05 6.05
CA ALA A 266 -16.74 13.61 6.35
C ALA A 266 -16.58 15.12 6.62
N PRO A 267 -17.43 15.98 6.04
CA PRO A 267 -17.32 17.42 6.26
C PRO A 267 -17.36 17.70 7.76
N GLU A 268 -16.40 18.47 8.26
CA GLU A 268 -16.37 18.87 9.67
C GLU A 268 -17.73 19.46 10.04
N ALA A 269 -18.32 18.94 11.10
CA ALA A 269 -19.62 19.36 11.58
C ALA A 269 -19.56 20.74 12.29
N SER A 270 -18.83 21.70 11.74
CA SER A 270 -18.71 23.06 12.27
C SER A 270 -19.66 24.07 11.60
N ALA A 271 -20.43 23.68 10.57
CA ALA A 271 -21.17 24.66 9.75
C ALA A 271 -22.71 24.49 9.65
N GLN A 272 -23.37 23.69 10.49
CA GLN A 272 -24.85 23.70 10.53
C GLN A 272 -25.40 23.73 11.95
N ARG A 273 -25.49 24.94 12.53
CA ARG A 273 -26.52 25.28 13.54
C ARG A 273 -27.90 25.44 12.89
N GLY A 274 -28.26 24.53 11.99
CA GLY A 274 -29.62 24.42 11.47
C GLY A 274 -30.34 23.38 12.31
N GLY A 275 -31.52 23.71 12.85
CA GLY A 275 -32.38 22.84 13.65
C GLY A 275 -32.84 21.58 12.91
N GLY A 276 -31.92 20.65 12.67
CA GLY A 276 -32.21 19.32 12.15
C GLY A 276 -32.91 18.52 13.25
N SER A 277 -34.15 18.12 12.99
CA SER A 277 -34.92 17.26 13.88
C SER A 277 -34.08 16.07 14.35
N ARG A 278 -34.08 15.82 15.68
CA ARG A 278 -33.51 14.59 16.27
C ARG A 278 -33.93 13.40 15.39
N PRO A 279 -33.00 12.52 15.00
CA PRO A 279 -33.33 11.43 14.10
C PRO A 279 -34.42 10.56 14.74
N SER A 280 -35.65 10.63 14.21
CA SER A 280 -36.74 9.72 14.58
C SER A 280 -36.50 8.36 13.91
N VAL A 281 -35.39 7.71 14.24
CA VAL A 281 -35.19 6.31 13.89
C VAL A 281 -36.08 5.54 14.87
N ARG A 282 -37.26 5.10 14.42
CA ARG A 282 -37.98 4.04 15.14
C ARG A 282 -37.02 2.87 15.22
N LEU A 283 -36.57 2.55 16.44
CA LEU A 283 -35.68 1.44 16.69
C LEU A 283 -36.33 0.17 16.16
N PRO A 284 -35.61 -0.69 15.41
CA PRO A 284 -36.13 -2.00 15.08
C PRO A 284 -36.41 -2.72 16.40
N VAL A 285 -37.65 -3.13 16.58
CA VAL A 285 -38.09 -3.75 17.84
C VAL A 285 -37.38 -5.06 18.12
N ASN A 286 -36.72 -5.70 17.13
CA ASN A 286 -35.94 -6.92 17.34
C ASN A 286 -34.79 -7.06 16.32
N CYS A 287 -33.55 -6.74 16.69
CA CYS A 287 -32.38 -7.28 15.99
C CYS A 287 -32.09 -8.67 16.56
N ALA A 288 -32.65 -9.72 15.96
CA ALA A 288 -32.53 -11.09 16.45
C ALA A 288 -31.08 -11.53 16.72
N TRP A 289 -30.14 -11.07 15.89
CA TRP A 289 -28.71 -11.34 16.08
C TRP A 289 -28.09 -10.60 17.27
N ALA A 290 -28.62 -9.44 17.69
CA ALA A 290 -28.02 -8.63 18.74
C ALA A 290 -28.09 -9.31 20.12
N ALA A 291 -29.11 -10.13 20.36
CA ALA A 291 -29.29 -10.84 21.63
C ALA A 291 -28.14 -11.81 21.96
N GLY A 292 -27.43 -12.32 20.94
CA GLY A 292 -26.32 -13.26 21.11
C GLY A 292 -24.93 -12.63 21.12
N TRP A 293 -24.82 -11.29 21.09
CA TRP A 293 -23.54 -10.59 20.90
C TRP A 293 -23.31 -9.54 21.99
N PRO A 294 -22.51 -9.86 23.03
CA PRO A 294 -22.39 -9.02 24.23
C PRO A 294 -21.74 -7.64 23.96
N HIS A 295 -20.93 -7.53 22.90
CA HIS A 295 -20.25 -6.29 22.51
C HIS A 295 -21.14 -5.29 21.72
N VAL A 296 -22.42 -5.62 21.53
CA VAL A 296 -23.34 -4.86 20.66
C VAL A 296 -24.19 -3.93 21.51
N ASP A 297 -23.88 -2.65 21.43
CA ASP A 297 -24.63 -1.61 22.12
C ASP A 297 -25.81 -1.09 21.27
N HIS A 298 -26.58 -0.17 21.86
CA HIS A 298 -27.66 0.52 21.18
C HIS A 298 -27.20 1.29 19.91
N THR A 299 -25.96 1.75 19.89
CA THR A 299 -25.37 2.47 18.75
C THR A 299 -25.24 1.54 17.55
N CYS A 300 -24.74 0.32 17.75
CA CYS A 300 -24.65 -0.71 16.71
C CYS A 300 -26.03 -1.05 16.11
N ILE A 301 -27.05 -1.19 16.96
CA ILE A 301 -28.44 -1.48 16.51
C ILE A 301 -28.98 -0.32 15.66
N MET A 302 -28.79 0.92 16.13
CA MET A 302 -29.20 2.12 15.40
C MET A 302 -28.53 2.20 14.03
N LEU A 303 -27.20 2.03 13.95
CA LEU A 303 -26.46 2.06 12.69
C LEU A 303 -26.83 0.90 11.77
N CYS A 304 -27.12 -0.28 12.30
CA CYS A 304 -27.64 -1.41 11.51
C CYS A 304 -29.00 -1.09 10.85
N ALA A 305 -29.87 -0.36 11.56
CA ALA A 305 -31.15 0.09 11.00
C ALA A 305 -30.93 1.10 9.85
N VAL A 306 -29.97 2.02 10.01
CA VAL A 306 -29.55 2.96 8.96
C VAL A 306 -29.04 2.22 7.74
N TYR A 307 -28.10 1.27 7.91
CA TYR A 307 -27.59 0.41 6.83
C TYR A 307 -28.74 -0.30 6.10
N SER A 308 -29.66 -0.91 6.84
CA SER A 308 -30.80 -1.63 6.29
C SER A 308 -31.71 -0.74 5.43
N LYS A 309 -31.93 0.51 5.85
CA LYS A 309 -32.70 1.52 5.10
C LYS A 309 -31.99 1.90 3.79
N VAL A 310 -30.70 2.22 3.86
CA VAL A 310 -29.90 2.59 2.67
C VAL A 310 -29.81 1.42 1.68
N ARG A 311 -29.55 0.20 2.17
CA ARG A 311 -29.53 -1.02 1.35
C ARG A 311 -30.84 -1.21 0.60
N LYS A 312 -31.99 -1.09 1.28
CA LYS A 312 -33.32 -1.19 0.63
C LYS A 312 -33.49 -0.13 -0.45
N ASN A 313 -33.02 1.09 -0.23
CA ASN A 313 -33.09 2.16 -1.22
C ASN A 313 -32.24 1.86 -2.46
N HIS A 314 -31.00 1.39 -2.30
CA HIS A 314 -30.14 1.00 -3.43
C HIS A 314 -30.77 -0.13 -4.23
N VAL A 315 -31.25 -1.19 -3.55
CA VAL A 315 -31.91 -2.33 -4.20
C VAL A 315 -33.15 -1.88 -4.98
N ARG A 316 -33.99 -0.99 -4.43
CA ARG A 316 -35.18 -0.49 -5.14
C ARG A 316 -34.83 0.35 -6.37
N ARG A 317 -33.79 1.19 -6.30
CA ARG A 317 -33.32 1.98 -7.45
C ARG A 317 -32.80 1.07 -8.56
N LEU A 318 -32.07 0.02 -8.18
CA LEU A 318 -31.53 -0.98 -9.10
C LEU A 318 -32.60 -1.89 -9.68
N ALA A 319 -33.56 -2.37 -8.90
CA ALA A 319 -34.65 -3.20 -9.42
C ALA A 319 -35.50 -2.49 -10.48
N ARG A 320 -35.53 -1.15 -10.46
CA ARG A 320 -36.18 -0.32 -11.50
C ARG A 320 -35.34 -0.17 -12.77
N SER A 321 -34.05 -0.48 -12.72
CA SER A 321 -33.10 -0.21 -13.81
C SER A 321 -32.39 -1.47 -14.33
N ILE A 322 -32.22 -2.54 -13.54
CA ILE A 322 -31.34 -3.68 -13.81
C ILE A 322 -31.80 -4.97 -13.09
N ARG A 323 -31.55 -6.15 -13.69
CA ARG A 323 -31.73 -7.47 -13.06
C ARG A 323 -30.66 -7.78 -11.98
N PRO A 324 -31.04 -8.30 -10.80
CA PRO A 324 -30.10 -8.73 -9.77
C PRO A 324 -29.15 -9.83 -10.27
N VAL A 325 -27.93 -9.84 -9.74
CA VAL A 325 -26.93 -10.89 -10.00
C VAL A 325 -27.37 -12.18 -9.29
N HIS A 326 -27.77 -13.20 -10.06
CA HIS A 326 -28.14 -14.52 -9.54
C HIS A 326 -27.02 -15.54 -9.76
N PRO A 327 -26.72 -16.40 -8.76
CA PRO A 327 -25.59 -17.33 -8.81
C PRO A 327 -25.78 -18.53 -9.77
N GLU A 328 -26.99 -18.76 -10.30
CA GLU A 328 -27.33 -19.99 -11.05
C GLU A 328 -27.03 -19.92 -12.56
N ALA A 329 -26.73 -18.75 -13.10
CA ALA A 329 -26.23 -18.63 -14.46
C ALA A 329 -24.69 -18.68 -14.39
N GLY A 330 -24.03 -19.60 -15.09
CA GLY A 330 -22.56 -19.84 -15.10
C GLY A 330 -21.62 -18.64 -15.38
N SER A 331 -22.17 -17.42 -15.40
CA SER A 331 -21.56 -16.09 -15.36
C SER A 331 -20.77 -15.74 -14.09
N ILE A 332 -20.85 -16.53 -13.01
CA ILE A 332 -20.13 -16.25 -11.74
C ILE A 332 -19.34 -17.48 -11.30
N ARG A 333 -18.03 -17.30 -11.03
CA ARG A 333 -17.15 -18.35 -10.51
C ARG A 333 -16.55 -17.93 -9.18
N HIS A 334 -16.46 -18.85 -8.23
CA HIS A 334 -15.87 -18.60 -6.91
C HIS A 334 -14.43 -19.11 -6.87
N SER A 335 -13.52 -18.29 -6.31
CA SER A 335 -12.17 -18.70 -5.95
C SER A 335 -12.09 -18.87 -4.43
N PRO A 336 -12.20 -20.10 -3.92
CA PRO A 336 -12.40 -20.34 -2.48
C PRO A 336 -11.21 -19.91 -1.62
N GLU A 337 -9.99 -19.98 -2.15
CA GLU A 337 -8.75 -19.69 -1.39
C GLU A 337 -8.68 -18.23 -0.90
N PHE A 338 -9.33 -17.29 -1.58
CA PHE A 338 -9.28 -15.85 -1.25
C PHE A 338 -10.65 -15.16 -1.25
N GLY A 339 -11.73 -15.94 -1.38
CA GLY A 339 -13.09 -15.43 -1.42
C GLY A 339 -13.35 -14.42 -2.54
N LEU A 340 -12.67 -14.58 -3.69
CA LEU A 340 -12.88 -13.77 -4.87
C LEU A 340 -14.06 -14.33 -5.68
N LEU A 341 -14.93 -13.44 -6.14
CA LEU A 341 -15.99 -13.73 -7.09
C LEU A 341 -15.60 -13.17 -8.45
N LEU A 342 -15.50 -14.06 -9.45
CA LEU A 342 -15.27 -13.68 -10.83
C LEU A 342 -16.61 -13.58 -11.52
N CYS A 343 -16.94 -12.41 -12.07
CA CYS A 343 -18.21 -12.19 -12.76
C CYS A 343 -17.95 -11.77 -14.22
N ASP A 344 -18.79 -12.24 -15.13
CA ASP A 344 -18.75 -11.87 -16.55
C ASP A 344 -18.97 -10.36 -16.76
N GLY A 345 -18.26 -9.77 -17.72
CA GLY A 345 -18.35 -8.36 -18.12
C GLY A 345 -19.72 -7.94 -18.66
N ASN A 346 -20.58 -8.90 -19.02
CA ASN A 346 -21.96 -8.64 -19.47
C ASN A 346 -22.90 -8.17 -18.34
N ILE A 347 -22.52 -8.35 -17.08
CA ILE A 347 -23.30 -7.86 -15.93
C ILE A 347 -23.07 -6.35 -15.81
N SER A 348 -24.13 -5.56 -15.65
CA SER A 348 -23.95 -4.10 -15.52
C SER A 348 -23.04 -3.74 -14.32
N ALA A 349 -22.20 -2.71 -14.49
CA ALA A 349 -21.34 -2.21 -13.43
C ALA A 349 -22.10 -1.82 -12.16
N GLN A 350 -23.34 -1.32 -12.25
CA GLN A 350 -24.13 -0.92 -11.09
C GLN A 350 -24.62 -2.13 -10.26
N SER A 351 -24.92 -3.26 -10.93
CA SER A 351 -25.20 -4.53 -10.25
C SER A 351 -23.96 -5.08 -9.53
N ILE A 352 -22.79 -4.97 -10.16
CA ILE A 352 -21.51 -5.36 -9.55
C ILE A 352 -21.17 -4.45 -8.37
N ALA A 353 -21.40 -3.14 -8.49
CA ALA A 353 -21.20 -2.17 -7.43
C ALA A 353 -22.07 -2.50 -6.20
N LEU A 354 -23.36 -2.84 -6.41
CA LEU A 354 -24.22 -3.30 -5.31
C LEU A 354 -23.72 -4.58 -4.68
N LEU A 355 -23.30 -5.57 -5.49
CA LEU A 355 -22.76 -6.81 -4.97
C LEU A 355 -21.52 -6.55 -4.11
N GLY A 356 -20.53 -5.82 -4.64
CA GLY A 356 -19.31 -5.46 -3.92
C GLY A 356 -19.58 -4.67 -2.65
N TRP A 357 -20.42 -3.63 -2.73
CA TRP A 357 -20.81 -2.81 -1.58
C TRP A 357 -21.44 -3.63 -0.47
N ARG A 358 -22.36 -4.54 -0.82
CA ARG A 358 -22.98 -5.45 0.15
C ARG A 358 -21.97 -6.44 0.74
N LEU A 359 -21.09 -7.01 -0.07
CA LEU A 359 -20.05 -7.92 0.42
C LEU A 359 -19.12 -7.19 1.42
N SER A 360 -18.70 -5.95 1.13
CA SER A 360 -17.89 -5.13 2.03
C SER A 360 -18.59 -4.88 3.38
N TRP A 361 -19.85 -4.41 3.36
CA TRP A 361 -20.59 -4.06 4.58
C TRP A 361 -21.09 -5.27 5.37
N GLU A 362 -21.40 -6.39 4.72
CA GLU A 362 -21.86 -7.62 5.38
C GLU A 362 -20.70 -8.60 5.68
N ARG A 363 -19.47 -8.29 5.23
CA ARG A 363 -18.27 -9.17 5.23
C ARG A 363 -18.57 -10.59 4.83
N ARG A 364 -19.22 -10.73 3.68
CA ARG A 364 -19.50 -12.02 3.05
C ARG A 364 -18.55 -12.23 1.88
N PHE A 365 -18.11 -13.47 1.70
CA PHE A 365 -17.19 -13.88 0.63
C PHE A 365 -17.88 -14.76 -0.40
N SER A 366 -19.21 -14.90 -0.30
CA SER A 366 -20.03 -15.63 -1.27
C SER A 366 -21.44 -15.04 -1.35
N ILE A 367 -22.09 -15.19 -2.50
CA ILE A 367 -23.47 -14.76 -2.71
C ILE A 367 -24.44 -15.55 -1.82
N GLN A 368 -24.19 -16.85 -1.63
CA GLN A 368 -25.02 -17.72 -0.78
C GLN A 368 -25.07 -17.24 0.67
N THR A 369 -23.91 -16.89 1.25
CA THR A 369 -23.87 -16.35 2.62
C THR A 369 -24.45 -14.95 2.70
N LEU A 370 -24.37 -14.17 1.62
CA LEU A 370 -25.01 -12.86 1.50
C LEU A 370 -26.55 -12.96 1.42
N THR A 371 -27.12 -14.01 0.84
CA THR A 371 -28.58 -14.16 0.73
C THR A 371 -29.20 -14.90 1.92
N ARG A 372 -28.59 -16.01 2.36
CA ARG A 372 -29.18 -16.92 3.37
C ARG A 372 -29.00 -16.46 4.82
N CYS A 373 -27.97 -15.65 5.11
CA CYS A 373 -27.58 -15.35 6.50
C CYS A 373 -27.98 -13.94 6.98
N GLN A 374 -28.82 -13.20 6.25
CA GLN A 374 -29.06 -11.77 6.51
C GLN A 374 -29.77 -11.47 7.85
N GLY A 375 -30.62 -12.39 8.33
CA GLY A 375 -31.40 -12.19 9.56
C GLY A 375 -30.63 -12.53 10.85
N ASN A 376 -29.61 -13.40 10.74
CA ASN A 376 -28.99 -14.05 11.89
C ASN A 376 -27.63 -13.46 12.27
N TYR A 377 -27.12 -12.52 11.49
CA TYR A 377 -25.81 -11.93 11.73
C TYR A 377 -25.79 -10.43 11.45
N PRO A 378 -24.95 -9.68 12.18
CA PRO A 378 -24.74 -8.26 11.91
C PRO A 378 -24.06 -8.03 10.55
N PRO A 379 -24.20 -6.80 10.01
CA PRO A 379 -23.32 -6.34 8.94
C PRO A 379 -21.92 -6.16 9.51
N PHE A 380 -21.06 -7.17 9.45
CA PHE A 380 -19.72 -7.16 10.03
C PHE A 380 -18.81 -6.00 9.57
N GLY A 381 -19.08 -5.41 8.40
CA GLY A 381 -18.38 -4.21 7.94
C GLY A 381 -18.70 -2.96 8.76
N LEU A 382 -19.87 -2.91 9.43
CA LEU A 382 -20.16 -1.92 10.47
C LEU A 382 -19.19 -2.05 11.65
N PHE A 383 -18.92 -3.27 12.10
CA PHE A 383 -18.00 -3.50 13.20
C PHE A 383 -16.57 -3.17 12.82
N GLU A 384 -16.13 -3.54 11.61
CA GLU A 384 -14.82 -3.11 11.14
C GLU A 384 -14.71 -1.58 11.06
N TRP A 385 -15.75 -0.91 10.55
CA TRP A 385 -15.81 0.55 10.52
C TRP A 385 -15.72 1.13 11.95
N LEU A 386 -16.50 0.63 12.91
CA LEU A 386 -16.44 1.12 14.30
C LEU A 386 -15.13 0.81 15.01
N ALA A 387 -14.49 -0.33 14.71
CA ALA A 387 -13.24 -0.76 15.35
C ALA A 387 -12.02 0.01 14.82
N PHE A 388 -12.09 0.51 13.59
CA PHE A 388 -11.02 1.29 12.95
C PHE A 388 -11.23 2.81 13.06
N MET A 389 -12.34 3.25 13.63
CA MET A 389 -12.59 4.67 13.88
C MET A 389 -11.60 5.24 14.91
N PRO A 390 -10.90 6.35 14.59
CA PRO A 390 -10.00 7.00 15.53
C PRO A 390 -10.71 7.45 16.81
N ALA A 391 -10.02 7.24 17.93
CA ALA A 391 -10.55 7.54 19.26
C ALA A 391 -11.02 8.99 19.42
N HIS A 392 -10.25 9.94 18.90
CA HIS A 392 -10.44 11.37 19.18
C HIS A 392 -11.58 12.03 18.40
N LEU A 393 -12.15 11.37 17.38
CA LEU A 393 -13.10 12.02 16.46
C LEU A 393 -14.52 12.22 17.02
N PRO A 394 -15.16 11.25 17.70
CA PRO A 394 -16.51 11.47 18.20
C PRO A 394 -16.52 12.57 19.27
N PRO A 395 -17.35 13.63 19.11
CA PRO A 395 -17.45 14.69 20.10
C PRO A 395 -18.11 14.19 21.40
N THR A 396 -17.82 14.87 22.50
CA THR A 396 -18.45 14.59 23.81
C THR A 396 -19.93 15.01 23.81
N ALA A 397 -20.24 16.15 23.18
CA ALA A 397 -21.60 16.63 22.97
C ALA A 397 -22.18 15.97 21.71
N ASP A 398 -23.12 15.02 21.88
CA ASP A 398 -23.79 14.27 20.81
C ASP A 398 -22.92 13.26 19.98
N PRO A 399 -22.30 12.27 20.63
CA PRO A 399 -21.58 11.21 19.92
C PRO A 399 -22.50 10.38 18.99
N ARG A 400 -23.77 10.19 19.37
CA ARG A 400 -24.71 9.33 18.61
C ARG A 400 -25.18 9.99 17.31
N GLY A 401 -25.57 11.26 17.34
CA GLY A 401 -25.97 12.00 16.14
C GLY A 401 -24.78 12.23 15.21
N TRP A 402 -23.59 12.48 15.77
CA TRP A 402 -22.35 12.54 15.00
C TRP A 402 -22.10 11.22 14.25
N LEU A 403 -22.13 10.08 14.96
CA LEU A 403 -21.94 8.75 14.37
C LEU A 403 -22.97 8.44 13.28
N HIS A 404 -24.25 8.78 13.50
CA HIS A 404 -25.28 8.58 12.49
C HIS A 404 -24.95 9.32 11.17
N ARG A 405 -24.58 10.61 11.24
CA ARG A 405 -24.25 11.41 10.05
C ARG A 405 -23.03 10.86 9.33
N HIS A 406 -21.96 10.57 10.06
CA HIS A 406 -20.72 10.03 9.50
C HIS A 406 -20.92 8.66 8.89
N PHE A 407 -21.77 7.82 9.49
CA PHE A 407 -22.10 6.52 8.93
C PHE A 407 -22.93 6.63 7.64
N VAL A 408 -23.88 7.56 7.55
CA VAL A 408 -24.61 7.81 6.30
C VAL A 408 -23.66 8.29 5.20
N HIS A 409 -22.74 9.19 5.51
CA HIS A 409 -21.68 9.63 4.58
C HIS A 409 -20.81 8.45 4.13
N ALA A 410 -20.33 7.64 5.07
CA ALA A 410 -19.57 6.42 4.81
C ALA A 410 -20.29 5.44 3.86
N LEU A 411 -21.58 5.22 4.06
CA LEU A 411 -22.40 4.37 3.19
C LEU A 411 -22.49 4.93 1.75
N GLY A 412 -22.61 6.25 1.61
CA GLY A 412 -22.62 6.94 0.31
C GLY A 412 -21.26 6.89 -0.38
N GLN A 413 -20.18 7.18 0.34
CA GLN A 413 -18.82 7.17 -0.21
C GLN A 413 -18.38 5.78 -0.63
N THR A 414 -18.65 4.75 0.20
CA THR A 414 -18.38 3.36 -0.19
C THR A 414 -19.20 2.92 -1.40
N TRP A 415 -20.42 3.42 -1.56
CA TRP A 415 -21.23 3.16 -2.75
C TRP A 415 -20.62 3.78 -4.00
N ASN A 416 -20.26 5.06 -3.94
CA ASN A 416 -19.59 5.76 -5.04
C ASN A 416 -18.27 5.07 -5.41
N ALA A 417 -17.50 4.63 -4.40
CA ALA A 417 -16.26 3.90 -4.62
C ALA A 417 -16.48 2.60 -5.38
N TRP A 418 -17.48 1.80 -4.99
CA TRP A 418 -17.82 0.56 -5.70
C TRP A 418 -18.36 0.81 -7.11
N CYS A 419 -19.07 1.93 -7.35
CA CYS A 419 -19.46 2.33 -8.70
C CYS A 419 -18.24 2.64 -9.58
N ALA A 420 -17.24 3.36 -9.06
CA ALA A 420 -15.99 3.64 -9.79
C ALA A 420 -15.20 2.35 -10.06
N ILE A 421 -15.00 1.50 -9.04
CA ILE A 421 -14.35 0.19 -9.17
C ILE A 421 -15.01 -0.65 -10.26
N ALA A 422 -16.34 -0.79 -10.21
CA ALA A 422 -17.06 -1.59 -11.17
C ALA A 422 -16.98 -0.99 -12.58
N SER A 423 -17.05 0.33 -12.72
CA SER A 423 -16.92 0.98 -14.04
C SER A 423 -15.53 0.75 -14.64
N GLY A 424 -14.47 0.92 -13.86
CA GLY A 424 -13.10 0.65 -14.32
C GLY A 424 -12.85 -0.83 -14.66
N MET A 425 -13.46 -1.76 -13.93
CA MET A 425 -13.38 -3.19 -14.26
C MET A 425 -14.15 -3.54 -15.54
N GLN A 426 -15.26 -2.87 -15.81
CA GLN A 426 -16.06 -3.10 -17.02
C GLN A 426 -15.24 -2.85 -18.30
N GLU A 427 -14.40 -1.82 -18.31
CA GLU A 427 -13.47 -1.52 -19.41
C GLU A 427 -12.49 -2.67 -19.69
N SER A 428 -12.20 -3.49 -18.68
CA SER A 428 -11.33 -4.66 -18.77
C SER A 428 -12.06 -5.96 -19.19
N GLY A 429 -13.39 -5.91 -19.40
CA GLY A 429 -14.18 -7.04 -19.90
C GLY A 429 -14.55 -8.10 -18.86
N GLY A 430 -14.34 -7.85 -17.57
CA GLY A 430 -14.69 -8.79 -16.51
C GLY A 430 -14.50 -8.21 -15.11
N TYR A 431 -15.17 -8.82 -14.11
CA TYR A 431 -15.18 -8.32 -12.75
C TYR A 431 -14.52 -9.29 -11.77
N VAL A 432 -13.75 -8.73 -10.84
CA VAL A 432 -13.31 -9.42 -9.62
C VAL A 432 -13.96 -8.72 -8.44
N VAL A 433 -14.73 -9.44 -7.63
CA VAL A 433 -15.45 -8.86 -6.49
C VAL A 433 -15.04 -9.57 -5.22
N SER A 434 -14.63 -8.80 -4.22
CA SER A 434 -14.32 -9.32 -2.88
C SER A 434 -14.49 -8.20 -1.85
N PRO A 435 -14.94 -8.52 -0.61
CA PRO A 435 -14.94 -7.55 0.48
C PRO A 435 -13.53 -7.05 0.86
N LEU A 436 -12.48 -7.71 0.37
CA LEU A 436 -11.09 -7.28 0.55
C LEU A 436 -10.69 -6.14 -0.37
N LEU A 437 -11.38 -5.91 -1.51
CA LEU A 437 -11.05 -4.85 -2.47
C LEU A 437 -11.34 -3.44 -1.96
N PHE A 438 -12.34 -3.30 -1.10
CA PHE A 438 -12.67 -2.03 -0.51
C PHE A 438 -13.13 -2.26 0.93
N PRO A 439 -12.20 -2.45 1.87
CA PRO A 439 -12.56 -2.68 3.25
C PRO A 439 -13.16 -1.40 3.86
N THR A 440 -14.22 -1.52 4.66
CA THR A 440 -14.97 -0.36 5.19
C THR A 440 -14.13 0.53 6.11
N ARG A 441 -13.06 -0.01 6.70
CA ARG A 441 -12.04 0.78 7.42
C ARG A 441 -11.27 1.81 6.58
N LEU A 442 -11.26 1.72 5.24
CA LEU A 442 -10.59 2.70 4.36
C LEU A 442 -11.07 4.13 4.59
N LEU A 443 -12.31 4.29 5.05
CA LEU A 443 -12.96 5.57 5.32
C LEU A 443 -12.32 6.36 6.47
N TRP A 444 -11.50 5.70 7.29
CA TRP A 444 -10.84 6.30 8.45
C TRP A 444 -9.35 6.54 8.25
N LEU A 445 -8.80 6.11 7.12
CA LEU A 445 -7.44 6.44 6.79
C LEU A 445 -7.41 7.85 6.22
N ASP A 446 -6.83 8.77 6.98
CA ASP A 446 -6.35 10.03 6.42
C ASP A 446 -5.37 9.66 5.31
N TYR A 447 -5.68 10.04 4.07
CA TYR A 447 -4.63 10.07 3.05
C TYR A 447 -3.70 11.19 3.46
N PRO A 448 -2.42 10.92 3.80
CA PRO A 448 -1.46 11.99 3.66
C PRO A 448 -1.56 12.47 2.20
N VAL A 449 -1.78 13.77 2.03
CA VAL A 449 -1.54 14.44 0.76
C VAL A 449 -0.10 14.11 0.38
N ASP A 450 0.07 13.58 -0.82
CA ASP A 450 1.32 13.17 -1.48
C ASP A 450 2.61 13.62 -0.72
N GLY A 451 3.30 12.68 -0.04
CA GLY A 451 4.60 12.95 0.60
C GLY A 451 4.97 12.14 1.86
N ASP A 452 4.03 11.51 2.58
CA ASP A 452 4.35 10.67 3.75
C ASP A 452 4.29 9.16 3.44
N ALA A 453 4.87 8.76 2.30
CA ALA A 453 5.18 7.35 2.05
C ALA A 453 6.42 6.98 2.88
N LEU A 454 6.24 6.09 3.86
CA LEU A 454 7.27 5.58 4.78
C LEU A 454 7.75 6.59 5.84
N GLY A 455 6.93 6.78 6.87
CA GLY A 455 7.42 7.00 8.24
C GLY A 455 8.48 8.10 8.38
N THR A 456 8.15 9.29 7.92
CA THR A 456 8.85 10.52 8.28
C THR A 456 8.78 10.67 9.80
N VAL A 457 9.89 10.42 10.47
CA VAL A 457 10.11 10.89 11.83
C VAL A 457 10.05 12.41 11.76
N ARG A 458 8.88 13.00 12.04
CA ARG A 458 8.84 14.41 12.44
C ARG A 458 9.62 14.50 13.75
N SER A 459 10.86 14.95 13.64
CA SER A 459 11.59 15.53 14.75
C SER A 459 10.69 16.60 15.35
N THR A 460 10.30 16.40 16.61
CA THR A 460 9.58 17.40 17.41
C THR A 460 10.52 18.56 17.68
N THR A 461 10.63 19.49 16.73
CA THR A 461 11.13 20.82 17.03
C THR A 461 9.95 21.67 17.47
N HIS A 462 9.92 21.95 18.76
CA HIS A 462 9.13 23.02 19.36
C HIS A 462 9.31 24.31 18.55
N VAL A 463 8.28 24.76 17.85
CA VAL A 463 8.21 26.14 17.38
C VAL A 463 7.67 26.97 18.54
N VAL A 464 8.60 27.61 19.25
CA VAL A 464 8.31 28.76 20.11
C VAL A 464 7.82 29.90 19.20
N PRO A 465 6.71 30.58 19.50
CA PRO A 465 6.30 31.74 18.71
C PRO A 465 7.30 32.88 18.92
N LEU A 466 8.06 33.21 17.88
CA LEU A 466 8.78 34.47 17.79
C LEU A 466 7.75 35.60 17.72
N ARG A 467 7.57 36.30 18.84
CA ARG A 467 6.91 37.61 18.87
C ARG A 467 7.77 38.59 18.09
N GLU A 468 7.11 39.30 17.19
CA GLU A 468 7.61 40.40 16.40
C GLU A 468 8.31 41.45 17.27
N ALA A 469 9.56 41.78 16.93
CA ALA A 469 10.27 42.93 17.44
C ALA A 469 10.83 43.72 16.25
N ALA A 470 10.08 44.73 15.83
CA ALA A 470 10.51 45.96 15.15
C ALA A 470 9.25 46.83 14.98
N ALA A 471 9.18 48.12 15.30
CA ALA A 471 10.12 49.11 15.80
C ALA A 471 9.28 50.32 16.24
N ARG A 472 9.77 51.11 17.22
CA ARG A 472 9.56 52.56 17.44
C ARG A 472 9.75 52.88 18.92
N GLY A 473 10.78 53.66 19.22
CA GLY A 473 11.18 54.11 20.56
C GLY A 473 12.66 53.97 20.73
#